data_AF-U2WFR7-F1
#
_entry.id   AF-U2WFR7-F1
#
_cell.length_a   1.000
_cell.length_b   1.000
_cell.length_c   1.000
_cell.angle_alpha   90.00
_cell.angle_beta   90.00
_cell.angle_gamma   90.00
#
_symmetry.space_group_name_H-M   'P 1'
#
loop_
_entity.id
_entity.type
_entity.pdbx_description
1 polymer ?
#
loop_
_entity_poly.entity_id
_entity_poly.type
_entity_poly.pdbx_seq_one_letter_code
_entity_poly.pdbx_strand_id
1 'polypeptide(L)'
;MSLEYEDKMIKLKSNEKKKIEIHKKIVKTDEKIKEIRREIANDTRRLNTSEKNQKWKQRTRKLIEMGVLLEIANILNEDKATLLGYFMKFQFLSNDEIKDCKIMGGEEFQMREEKKQMLKRRLEKKDEFR
;
A
#
# COMPACT_ATOMS: atom_id res chain seq x y z
N MET A 1 -71.71 1.58 29.30
CA MET A 1 -70.35 2.17 29.42
C MET A 1 -70.41 3.58 28.87
N SER A 2 -69.67 4.56 29.41
CA SER A 2 -69.70 5.94 28.89
C SER A 2 -68.96 6.03 27.55
N LEU A 3 -69.48 6.82 26.61
CA LEU A 3 -68.86 7.11 25.30
C LEU A 3 -67.39 7.53 25.43
N GLU A 4 -67.07 8.26 26.50
CA GLU A 4 -65.73 8.72 26.83
C GLU A 4 -64.73 7.58 27.13
N TYR A 5 -65.23 6.45 27.67
CA TYR A 5 -64.42 5.27 27.95
C TYR A 5 -64.09 4.52 26.65
N GLU A 6 -65.06 4.40 25.74
CA GLU A 6 -64.87 3.75 24.45
C GLU A 6 -63.86 4.52 23.57
N ASP A 7 -63.94 5.85 23.53
CA ASP A 7 -62.98 6.71 22.81
C ASP A 7 -61.55 6.59 23.36
N LYS A 8 -61.39 6.50 24.70
CA LYS A 8 -60.08 6.27 25.33
C LYS A 8 -59.51 4.90 24.97
N MET A 9 -60.34 3.86 24.93
CA MET A 9 -59.93 2.51 24.55
C MET A 9 -59.53 2.40 23.08
N ILE A 10 -60.22 3.12 22.18
CA ILE A 10 -59.85 3.20 20.76
C ILE A 10 -58.49 3.90 20.58
N LYS A 11 -58.28 5.03 21.27
CA LYS A 11 -56.99 5.74 21.26
C LYS A 11 -55.84 4.90 21.80
N LEU A 12 -56.06 4.15 22.89
CA LEU A 12 -55.06 3.22 23.46
C LEU A 12 -54.65 2.14 22.45
N LYS A 13 -55.62 1.45 21.82
CA LYS A 13 -55.33 0.43 20.79
C LYS A 13 -54.60 1.01 19.58
N SER A 14 -54.93 2.24 19.17
CA SER A 14 -54.25 2.95 18.08
C SER A 14 -52.79 3.27 18.44
N ASN A 15 -52.53 3.73 19.66
CA ASN A 15 -51.18 4.01 20.15
C ASN A 15 -50.33 2.74 20.31
N GLU A 16 -50.91 1.62 20.75
CA GLU A 16 -50.21 0.34 20.80
C GLU A 16 -49.79 -0.15 19.41
N LYS A 17 -50.68 -0.03 18.41
CA LYS A 17 -50.35 -0.36 17.01
C LYS A 17 -49.18 0.50 16.50
N LYS A 18 -49.21 1.82 16.76
CA LYS A 18 -48.11 2.73 16.39
C LYS A 18 -46.80 2.35 17.08
N LYS A 19 -46.84 1.99 18.37
CA LYS A 19 -45.66 1.55 19.14
C LYS A 19 -45.03 0.29 18.54
N ILE A 20 -45.85 -0.69 18.16
CA ILE A 20 -45.38 -1.92 17.49
C ILE A 20 -44.73 -1.60 16.14
N GLU A 21 -45.33 -0.69 15.37
CA GLU A 21 -44.78 -0.31 14.07
C GLU A 21 -43.44 0.44 14.19
N ILE A 22 -43.32 1.35 15.16
CA ILE A 22 -42.07 2.03 15.49
C ILE A 22 -41.01 1.02 15.91
N HIS A 23 -41.36 0.05 16.77
CA HIS A 23 -40.43 -0.99 17.20
C HIS A 23 -39.92 -1.84 16.03
N LYS A 24 -40.81 -2.22 15.09
CA LYS A 24 -40.40 -2.90 13.85
C LYS A 24 -39.43 -2.08 13.00
N LYS A 25 -39.63 -0.75 12.93
CA LYS A 25 -38.71 0.16 12.22
C LYS A 25 -37.35 0.25 12.91
N ILE A 26 -37.33 0.29 14.25
CA ILE A 26 -36.09 0.29 15.05
C ILE A 26 -35.30 -0.99 14.78
N VAL A 27 -35.93 -2.17 14.90
CA VAL A 27 -35.25 -3.46 14.68
C VAL A 27 -34.65 -3.55 13.27
N LYS A 28 -35.42 -3.16 12.24
CA LYS A 28 -34.90 -3.12 10.85
C LYS A 28 -33.73 -2.13 10.68
N THR A 29 -33.76 -1.03 11.41
CA THR A 29 -32.68 -0.03 11.35
C THR A 29 -31.44 -0.55 12.07
N ASP A 30 -31.60 -1.22 13.21
CA ASP A 30 -30.50 -1.86 13.95
C ASP A 30 -29.83 -2.98 13.14
N GLU A 31 -30.61 -3.76 12.39
CA GLU A 31 -30.08 -4.76 11.46
C GLU A 31 -29.22 -4.12 10.37
N LYS A 32 -29.71 -3.04 9.74
CA LYS A 32 -28.94 -2.27 8.75
C LYS A 32 -27.67 -1.66 9.35
N ILE A 33 -27.75 -1.12 10.56
CA ILE A 33 -26.57 -0.57 11.27
C ILE A 33 -25.54 -1.68 11.52
N LYS A 34 -25.98 -2.87 11.93
CA LYS A 34 -25.06 -4.01 12.13
C LYS A 34 -24.40 -4.44 10.83
N GLU A 35 -25.13 -4.44 9.71
CA GLU A 35 -24.59 -4.78 8.40
C GLU A 35 -23.53 -3.76 7.94
N ILE A 36 -23.84 -2.46 8.00
CA ILE A 36 -22.91 -1.38 7.67
C ILE A 36 -21.64 -1.47 8.54
N ARG A 37 -21.78 -1.74 9.85
CA ARG A 37 -20.62 -1.92 10.74
C ARG A 37 -19.73 -3.09 10.32
N ARG A 38 -20.31 -4.19 9.82
CA ARG A 38 -19.55 -5.34 9.31
C ARG A 38 -18.82 -5.00 8.01
N GLU A 39 -19.46 -4.28 7.10
CA GLU A 39 -18.83 -3.80 5.86
C GLU A 39 -17.64 -2.91 6.17
N ILE A 40 -17.81 -1.89 7.02
CA ILE A 40 -16.72 -0.99 7.44
C ILE A 40 -15.56 -1.79 8.06
N ALA A 41 -15.84 -2.77 8.93
CA ALA A 41 -14.81 -3.60 9.54
C ALA A 41 -14.04 -4.45 8.51
N ASN A 42 -14.75 -5.01 7.52
CA ASN A 42 -14.15 -5.80 6.46
C ASN A 42 -13.30 -4.93 5.53
N ASP A 43 -13.77 -3.75 5.14
CA ASP A 43 -13.04 -2.83 4.29
C ASP A 43 -11.79 -2.29 5.00
N THR A 44 -11.89 -1.99 6.30
CA THR A 44 -10.74 -1.59 7.13
C THR A 44 -9.66 -2.69 7.16
N ARG A 45 -10.06 -3.98 7.29
CA ARG A 45 -9.11 -5.10 7.23
C ARG A 45 -8.46 -5.25 5.85
N ARG A 46 -9.24 -5.10 4.78
CA ARG A 46 -8.75 -5.16 3.39
C ARG A 46 -7.74 -4.03 3.13
N LEU A 47 -8.06 -2.81 3.55
CA LEU A 47 -7.17 -1.65 3.46
C LEU A 47 -5.87 -1.87 4.24
N ASN A 48 -5.94 -2.31 5.50
CA ASN A 48 -4.75 -2.59 6.30
C ASN A 48 -3.86 -3.69 5.70
N THR A 49 -4.46 -4.70 5.09
CA THR A 49 -3.73 -5.77 4.39
C THR A 49 -3.08 -5.23 3.11
N SER A 50 -3.81 -4.40 2.36
CA SER A 50 -3.30 -3.72 1.16
C SER A 50 -2.13 -2.79 1.48
N GLU A 51 -2.23 -1.98 2.54
CA GLU A 51 -1.15 -1.10 2.99
C GLU A 51 0.09 -1.87 3.45
N LYS A 52 -0.09 -2.95 4.23
CA LYS A 52 1.02 -3.84 4.61
C LYS A 52 1.68 -4.45 3.38
N ASN A 53 0.88 -4.91 2.42
CA ASN A 53 1.37 -5.44 1.15
C ASN A 53 2.11 -4.38 0.33
N GLN A 54 1.63 -3.13 0.33
CA GLN A 54 2.28 -2.03 -0.36
C GLN A 54 3.61 -1.67 0.29
N LYS A 55 3.67 -1.57 1.62
CA LYS A 55 4.91 -1.36 2.37
C LYS A 55 5.92 -2.48 2.13
N TRP A 56 5.46 -3.74 2.11
CA TRP A 56 6.30 -4.89 1.79
C TRP A 56 6.83 -4.81 0.35
N LYS A 57 5.97 -4.53 -0.63
CA LYS A 57 6.39 -4.34 -2.04
C LYS A 57 7.40 -3.22 -2.19
N GLN A 58 7.20 -2.08 -1.51
CA GLN A 58 8.14 -0.97 -1.51
C GLN A 58 9.49 -1.37 -0.92
N ARG A 59 9.49 -2.09 0.21
CA ARG A 59 10.71 -2.61 0.83
C ARG A 59 11.44 -3.58 -0.10
N THR A 60 10.73 -4.52 -0.72
CA THR A 60 11.31 -5.48 -1.67
C THR A 60 11.92 -4.76 -2.88
N ARG A 61 11.24 -3.76 -3.45
CA ARG A 61 11.80 -2.95 -4.55
C ARG A 61 13.11 -2.28 -4.15
N LYS A 62 13.14 -1.61 -2.99
CA LYS A 62 14.37 -0.99 -2.47
C LYS A 62 15.50 -1.99 -2.27
N LEU A 63 15.20 -3.20 -1.77
CA LEU A 63 16.22 -4.24 -1.60
C LEU A 63 16.77 -4.74 -2.93
N ILE A 64 15.91 -4.89 -3.95
CA ILE A 64 16.33 -5.26 -5.30
C ILE A 64 17.21 -4.15 -5.89
N GLU A 65 16.79 -2.89 -5.81
CA GLU A 65 17.57 -1.74 -6.27
C GLU A 65 18.95 -1.71 -5.61
N MET A 66 19.02 -1.87 -4.28
CA MET A 66 20.29 -1.93 -3.56
C MET A 66 21.15 -3.13 -4.00
N GLY A 67 20.56 -4.31 -4.20
CA GLY A 67 21.28 -5.48 -4.71
C GLY A 67 21.92 -5.22 -6.07
N VAL A 68 21.19 -4.55 -6.98
CA VAL A 68 21.73 -4.14 -8.30
C VAL A 68 22.91 -3.18 -8.14
N LEU A 69 22.87 -2.24 -7.19
CA LEU A 69 24.02 -1.36 -6.94
C LEU A 69 25.28 -2.14 -6.52
N LEU A 70 25.11 -3.18 -5.69
CA LEU A 70 26.22 -4.03 -5.25
C LEU A 70 26.79 -4.87 -6.39
N GLU A 71 25.94 -5.34 -7.30
CA GLU A 71 26.38 -6.01 -8.53
C GLU A 71 27.16 -5.05 -9.44
N ILE A 72 26.65 -3.84 -9.65
CA ILE A 72 27.32 -2.81 -10.45
C ILE A 72 28.71 -2.49 -9.86
N ALA A 73 28.79 -2.33 -8.55
CA ALA A 73 30.04 -2.08 -7.83
C ALA A 73 30.93 -3.32 -7.68
N ASN A 74 30.50 -4.50 -8.13
CA ASN A 74 31.23 -5.76 -8.05
C ASN A 74 31.62 -6.17 -6.61
N ILE A 75 30.76 -5.87 -5.63
CA ILE A 75 30.98 -6.17 -4.20
C ILE A 75 29.90 -7.08 -3.60
N LEU A 76 29.03 -7.68 -4.43
CA LEU A 76 27.92 -8.52 -3.97
C LEU A 76 28.38 -9.73 -3.14
N ASN A 77 29.58 -10.25 -3.42
CA ASN A 77 30.12 -11.45 -2.78
C ASN A 77 30.97 -11.14 -1.53
N GLU A 78 31.14 -9.87 -1.17
CA GLU A 78 31.87 -9.48 0.04
C GLU A 78 31.11 -9.87 1.31
N ASP A 79 31.84 -10.04 2.40
CA ASP A 79 31.21 -10.43 3.66
C ASP A 79 30.35 -9.29 4.25
N LYS A 80 29.34 -9.67 5.03
CA LYS A 80 28.35 -8.74 5.58
C LYS A 80 28.96 -7.69 6.50
N ALA A 81 30.01 -8.02 7.24
CA ALA A 81 30.66 -7.08 8.16
C ALA A 81 31.45 -6.03 7.37
N THR A 82 32.18 -6.44 6.34
CA THR A 82 32.89 -5.54 5.43
C THR A 82 31.94 -4.60 4.70
N LEU A 83 30.84 -5.12 4.13
CA LEU A 83 29.83 -4.29 3.47
C LEU A 83 29.20 -3.28 4.44
N LEU A 84 28.84 -3.71 5.65
CA LEU A 84 28.30 -2.79 6.66
C LEU A 84 29.31 -1.71 7.04
N GLY A 85 30.57 -2.08 7.28
CA GLY A 85 31.64 -1.14 7.56
C GLY A 85 31.83 -0.13 6.43
N TYR A 86 31.80 -0.58 5.18
CA TYR A 86 31.84 0.29 4.01
C TYR A 86 30.67 1.27 3.96
N PHE A 87 29.43 0.82 4.17
CA PHE A 87 28.27 1.74 4.20
C PHE A 87 28.34 2.74 5.36
N MET A 88 28.86 2.33 6.52
CA MET A 88 29.04 3.22 7.66
C MET A 88 30.06 4.33 7.38
N LYS A 89 31.06 4.09 6.52
CA LYS A 89 32.02 5.12 6.10
C LYS A 89 31.33 6.33 5.47
N PHE A 90 30.16 6.15 4.85
CA PHE A 90 29.39 7.24 4.26
C PHE A 90 29.11 8.38 5.25
N GLN A 91 28.90 8.06 6.53
CA GLN A 91 28.62 9.07 7.57
C GLN A 91 29.79 10.00 7.85
N PHE A 92 31.01 9.61 7.44
CA PHE A 92 32.23 10.37 7.65
C PHE A 92 32.72 11.07 6.39
N LEU A 93 32.03 10.92 5.26
CA LEU A 93 32.37 11.61 4.03
C LEU A 93 32.05 13.11 4.15
N SER A 94 32.97 13.92 3.66
CA SER A 94 32.75 15.33 3.42
C SER A 94 31.72 15.56 2.30
N ASN A 95 31.18 16.77 2.24
CA ASN A 95 30.24 17.13 1.18
C ASN A 95 30.84 17.04 -0.23
N ASP A 96 32.15 17.27 -0.36
CA ASP A 96 32.82 17.18 -1.66
C ASP A 96 33.03 15.72 -2.07
N GLU A 97 33.42 14.84 -1.13
CA GLU A 97 33.47 13.39 -1.40
C GLU A 97 32.08 12.82 -1.78
N ILE A 98 31.01 13.31 -1.14
CA ILE A 98 29.64 12.92 -1.52
C ILE A 98 29.30 13.39 -2.95
N LYS A 99 29.73 14.58 -3.35
CA LYS A 99 29.54 15.07 -4.73
C LYS A 99 30.32 14.22 -5.72
N ASP A 100 31.57 13.87 -5.41
CA ASP A 100 32.40 13.02 -6.26
C ASP A 100 31.77 11.64 -6.43
N CYS A 101 31.27 11.03 -5.34
CA CYS A 101 30.50 9.78 -5.40
C CYS A 101 29.28 9.90 -6.33
N LYS A 102 28.57 11.04 -6.28
CA LYS A 102 27.40 11.28 -7.13
C LYS A 102 27.77 11.40 -8.60
N ILE A 103 28.88 12.09 -8.92
CA ILE A 103 29.37 12.23 -10.29
C ILE A 103 29.78 10.86 -10.84
N MET A 104 30.62 10.14 -10.10
CA MET A 104 31.09 8.80 -10.49
C MET A 104 29.93 7.82 -10.71
N GLY A 105 28.96 7.80 -9.79
CA GLY A 105 27.76 6.97 -9.95
C GLY A 105 26.94 7.35 -11.18
N GLY A 106 26.78 8.66 -11.44
CA GLY A 106 26.07 9.16 -12.62
C GLY A 106 26.72 8.74 -13.94
N GLU A 107 28.04 8.84 -14.04
CA GLU A 107 28.81 8.42 -15.21
C GLU A 107 28.67 6.92 -15.48
N GLU A 108 28.78 6.09 -14.44
CA GLU A 108 28.63 4.63 -14.56
C GLU A 108 27.22 4.24 -15.05
N PHE A 109 26.18 4.89 -14.53
CA PHE A 109 24.81 4.67 -15.01
C PHE A 109 24.64 5.04 -16.48
N GLN A 110 25.19 6.18 -16.89
CA GLN A 110 25.13 6.63 -18.28
C GLN A 110 25.84 5.64 -19.21
N MET A 111 27.07 5.23 -18.87
CA MET A 111 27.83 4.26 -19.67
C MET A 111 27.08 2.93 -19.83
N ARG A 112 26.38 2.46 -18.80
CA ARG A 112 25.58 1.22 -18.86
C ARG A 112 24.36 1.37 -19.74
N GLU A 113 23.66 2.49 -19.68
CA GLU A 113 22.49 2.73 -20.53
C GLU A 113 22.90 2.84 -22.01
N GLU A 114 24.02 3.50 -22.30
CA GLU A 114 24.59 3.56 -23.66
C GLU A 114 24.96 2.17 -24.19
N LYS A 115 25.63 1.34 -23.37
CA LYS A 115 25.94 -0.06 -23.71
C LYS A 115 24.67 -0.88 -24.02
N LYS A 116 23.64 -0.72 -23.21
CA LYS A 116 22.34 -1.39 -23.39
C LYS A 116 21.66 -0.97 -24.69
N GLN A 117 21.65 0.32 -25.00
CA GLN A 117 21.09 0.83 -26.26
C GLN A 117 21.87 0.32 -27.48
N MET A 118 23.21 0.31 -27.41
CA MET A 118 24.04 -0.26 -28.48
C MET A 118 23.75 -1.73 -28.72
N LEU A 119 23.59 -2.52 -27.65
CA LEU A 119 23.26 -3.94 -27.76
C LEU A 119 21.87 -4.14 -28.39
N LYS A 120 20.87 -3.36 -27.98
CA LYS A 120 19.52 -3.41 -28.54
C LYS A 120 19.52 -3.15 -30.05
N ARG A 121 20.20 -2.08 -30.50
CA ARG A 121 20.34 -1.76 -31.94
C ARG A 121 21.04 -2.87 -32.73
N ARG A 122 22.01 -3.57 -32.14
CA ARG A 122 22.70 -4.71 -32.78
C ARG A 122 21.80 -5.94 -32.94
N LEU A 123 20.91 -6.18 -31.99
CA LEU A 123 19.95 -7.28 -32.04
C LEU A 123 18.86 -7.02 -33.09
N GLU A 124 18.28 -5.82 -33.08
CA GLU A 124 17.26 -5.40 -34.07
C GLU A 124 17.80 -5.53 -35.51
N LYS A 125 19.04 -5.10 -35.76
CA LYS A 125 19.69 -5.27 -37.06
C LYS A 125 19.94 -6.73 -37.45
N LYS A 126 20.09 -7.66 -36.50
CA LYS A 126 20.29 -9.10 -36.83
C LYS A 126 18.98 -9.78 -37.20
N ASP A 127 17.87 -9.34 -36.61
CA ASP A 127 16.54 -9.89 -36.90
C ASP A 127 15.99 -9.41 -38.25
N GLU A 128 16.43 -8.25 -38.76
CA GLU A 128 16.08 -7.77 -40.12
C GLU A 128 16.71 -8.59 -41.27
N PHE A 129 17.75 -9.38 -41.00
CA PHE A 129 18.41 -10.24 -42.00
C PHE A 129 18.08 -11.73 -41.83
N ARG A 130 17.01 -12.06 -41.11
CA ARG A 130 16.51 -13.43 -40.88
C ARG A 130 15.15 -13.63 -41.52
#